data_AF-A0A6S6SRV6-F1
#
_entry.id   AF-A0A6S6SRV6-F1
#
_cell.length_a   1.000
_cell.length_b   1.000
_cell.length_c   1.000
_cell.angle_alpha   90.00
_cell.angle_beta   90.00
_cell.angle_gamma   90.00
#
_symmetry.space_group_name_H-M   'P 1'
#
loop_
_entity.id
_entity.type
_entity.pdbx_description
1 polymer ?
#
loop_
_entity_poly.entity_id
_entity_poly.type
_entity_poly.pdbx_seq_one_letter_code
_entity_poly.pdbx_strand_id
1 'polypeptide(L)'
;MRRENKISIAILLFGFMAIGLYWFSENKVYSLENERVILTKEKSEFYKQLPLVNAYIEEIRKNLKNAQTILPLEESELDTKSKKVQAFLLQNREFLEDTISLSGQLLHNDMMTIRPAITSVLNAQSQKLCKKNTCYEAVKYNFVTNTTTRAIVHTDENKLLQLKRFKNMQPDISLRLRKIAQEIALNAPEIQKELGEAPSIKEMSMANVRGSLNNSPCENKMHLCVAPTFSYHDKEEALWAIVDLTDLKLSAAKWADLGKTATPSCISERSLQNREIMEKYCQNDTLHSEDDWKLSYRITASDGLEVIDASFKGHAVLKSAKIVDWHVAYEGKGEVSSSNDVVLAGRHVEFVKGEDKFLFGYNDAMGCPMFSTSVVLPFNAPRVYPLVKEGQKVGFYLVQDYRNPKWPMACNYRYENRFEFYDNGSFRVLGVNIGRGCGEKAIYRPVMRIDMDLGNETFYKYEGSWKKWLVEGQDLQSEARLYAKDKYLYKVQNAKGEGYYIEPNRGQFKDDSRGDNAKVFVTRFKEGEGDLDLLTLGSCCKLDEDGVERYLEERENIDAKDLVIWYVPKIQNDSGIGHEYCWADTILENGRLVVKEYPCVVGPKFVLIDQYQSLIHNPKL
;
A
#
# COMPACT_ATOMS: atom_id res chain seq x y z
N MET A 1 -35.58 64.85 7.45
CA MET A 1 -35.62 63.37 7.36
C MET A 1 -36.43 62.81 8.50
N ARG A 2 -37.43 61.96 8.20
CA ARG A 2 -38.16 61.18 9.23
C ARG A 2 -37.19 60.25 9.96
N ARG A 3 -37.52 59.89 11.20
CA ARG A 3 -36.68 59.05 12.08
C ARG A 3 -36.28 57.74 11.41
N GLU A 4 -37.16 57.19 10.59
CA GLU A 4 -36.94 56.00 9.75
C GLU A 4 -35.79 56.20 8.76
N ASN A 5 -35.74 57.34 8.05
CA ASN A 5 -34.66 57.63 7.09
C ASN A 5 -33.29 57.77 7.78
N LYS A 6 -33.25 58.25 9.03
CA LYS A 6 -32.00 58.32 9.81
C LYS A 6 -31.50 56.93 10.19
N ILE A 7 -32.41 56.00 10.49
CA ILE A 7 -32.08 54.61 10.81
C ILE A 7 -31.62 53.86 9.56
N SER A 8 -32.31 54.04 8.42
CA SER A 8 -31.90 53.42 7.15
C SER A 8 -30.53 53.90 6.66
N ILE A 9 -30.22 55.19 6.82
CA ILE A 9 -28.89 55.72 6.48
C ILE A 9 -27.82 55.21 7.44
N ALA A 10 -28.13 55.09 8.73
CA ALA A 10 -27.19 54.51 9.69
C ALA A 10 -26.91 53.02 9.40
N ILE A 11 -27.93 52.24 9.02
CA ILE A 11 -27.76 50.83 8.63
C ILE A 11 -26.96 50.72 7.34
N LEU A 12 -27.20 51.58 6.35
CA LEU A 12 -26.40 51.61 5.11
C LEU A 12 -24.95 52.01 5.38
N LEU A 13 -24.71 53.01 6.23
CA LEU A 13 -23.36 53.42 6.61
C LEU A 13 -22.62 52.31 7.38
N PHE A 14 -23.28 51.63 8.32
CA PHE A 14 -22.70 50.48 9.01
C PHE A 14 -22.49 49.28 8.08
N GLY A 15 -23.40 49.04 7.13
CA GLY A 15 -23.28 47.99 6.13
C GLY A 15 -22.09 48.23 5.18
N PHE A 16 -21.92 49.46 4.68
CA PHE A 16 -20.76 49.82 3.86
C PHE A 16 -19.45 49.82 4.66
N MET A 17 -19.48 50.18 5.94
CA MET A 17 -18.31 50.12 6.81
C MET A 17 -17.94 48.68 7.15
N ALA A 18 -18.92 47.78 7.33
CA ALA A 18 -18.69 46.34 7.53
C ALA A 18 -18.20 45.65 6.24
N ILE A 19 -18.72 46.04 5.06
CA ILE A 19 -18.23 45.54 3.77
C ILE A 19 -16.83 46.07 3.48
N GLY A 20 -16.55 47.34 3.80
CA GLY A 20 -15.21 47.92 3.74
C GLY A 20 -14.24 47.21 4.68
N LEU A 21 -14.64 46.97 5.93
CA LEU A 21 -13.85 46.19 6.88
C LEU A 21 -13.71 44.73 6.44
N TYR A 22 -14.66 44.11 5.74
CA TYR A 22 -14.52 42.76 5.20
C TYR A 22 -13.61 42.70 3.96
N TRP A 23 -13.63 43.75 3.11
CA TRP A 23 -12.73 43.87 1.96
C TRP A 23 -11.31 44.27 2.35
N PHE A 24 -11.13 44.96 3.49
CA PHE A 24 -9.83 45.40 4.00
C PHE A 24 -9.34 44.59 5.23
N SER A 25 -10.17 43.76 5.87
CA SER A 25 -9.71 42.76 6.84
C SER A 25 -9.14 41.61 6.05
N GLU A 26 -7.84 41.72 5.79
CA GLU A 26 -6.95 40.64 5.39
C GLU A 26 -7.60 39.64 4.45
N ASN A 27 -7.38 39.87 3.15
CA ASN A 27 -6.96 38.75 2.33
C ASN A 27 -5.89 37.99 3.13
N LYS A 28 -6.28 36.92 3.83
CA LYS A 28 -5.41 35.78 4.04
C LYS A 28 -5.12 35.25 2.65
N VAL A 29 -4.22 35.95 1.98
CA VAL A 29 -3.26 35.33 1.11
C VAL A 29 -2.75 34.18 1.97
N TYR A 30 -3.19 32.97 1.67
CA TYR A 30 -2.38 31.81 2.01
C TYR A 30 -1.07 32.07 1.28
N SER A 31 -0.13 32.75 1.94
CA SER A 31 1.26 32.62 1.56
C SER A 31 1.51 31.13 1.68
N LEU A 32 1.92 30.51 0.58
CA LEU A 32 2.86 29.41 0.70
C LEU A 32 4.01 29.95 1.55
N GLU A 33 3.89 29.81 2.88
CA GLU A 33 5.04 29.90 3.75
C GLU A 33 5.98 28.83 3.23
N ASN A 34 7.10 29.31 2.70
CA ASN A 34 8.15 28.53 2.08
C ASN A 34 8.34 27.22 2.85
N GLU A 35 8.11 26.07 2.21
CA GLU A 35 8.51 24.79 2.79
C GLU A 35 9.97 24.90 3.24
N ARG A 36 10.22 24.78 4.55
CA ARG A 36 11.57 24.94 5.12
C ARG A 36 12.38 23.67 4.87
N VAL A 37 12.79 23.51 3.62
CA VAL A 37 13.72 22.48 3.16
C VAL A 37 15.14 23.03 3.26
N ILE A 38 15.98 22.32 4.00
CA ILE A 38 17.39 22.62 4.17
C ILE A 38 18.18 21.69 3.27
N LEU A 39 18.77 22.25 2.22
CA LEU A 39 19.69 21.52 1.37
C LEU A 39 21.07 21.48 2.03
N THR A 40 21.69 20.29 1.99
CA THR A 40 23.07 20.11 2.43
C THR A 40 24.05 20.88 1.54
N LYS A 41 25.04 21.52 2.17
CA LYS A 41 26.21 22.08 1.49
C LYS A 41 27.42 21.16 1.60
N GLU A 42 27.41 20.28 2.58
CA GLU A 42 28.50 19.35 2.84
C GLU A 42 28.53 18.20 1.83
N LYS A 43 29.74 17.92 1.31
CA LYS A 43 29.97 16.80 0.40
C LYS A 43 30.05 15.49 1.17
N SER A 44 29.88 14.37 0.46
CA SER A 44 30.02 13.01 1.03
C SER A 44 31.33 12.83 1.82
N GLU A 45 32.42 13.49 1.41
CA GLU A 45 33.73 13.44 2.08
C GLU A 45 33.72 13.90 3.54
N PHE A 46 32.80 14.78 3.93
CA PHE A 46 32.61 15.16 5.33
C PHE A 46 32.05 13.98 6.13
N TYR A 47 30.93 13.43 5.66
CA TYR A 47 30.22 12.34 6.33
C TYR A 47 31.03 11.04 6.38
N LYS A 48 31.87 10.78 5.37
CA LYS A 48 32.81 9.65 5.34
C LYS A 48 33.84 9.64 6.47
N GLN A 49 34.04 10.77 7.16
CA GLN A 49 34.95 10.87 8.31
C GLN A 49 34.26 10.53 9.64
N LEU A 50 32.92 10.42 9.66
CA LEU A 50 32.19 10.05 10.85
C LEU A 50 32.54 8.60 11.26
N PRO A 51 32.70 8.31 12.57
CA PRO A 51 33.23 7.03 13.03
C PRO A 51 32.53 5.77 12.49
N LEU A 52 31.19 5.69 12.55
CA LEU A 52 30.45 4.51 12.05
C LEU A 52 30.40 4.48 10.52
N VAL A 53 30.30 5.62 9.85
CA VAL A 53 30.38 5.70 8.37
C VAL A 53 31.74 5.23 7.88
N ASN A 54 32.83 5.71 8.49
CA ASN A 54 34.20 5.33 8.15
C ASN A 54 34.42 3.83 8.40
N ALA A 55 34.02 3.34 9.58
CA ALA A 55 34.12 1.94 9.94
C ALA A 55 33.37 1.04 8.93
N TYR A 56 32.16 1.44 8.52
CA TYR A 56 31.38 0.73 7.51
C TYR A 56 32.08 0.71 6.15
N ILE A 57 32.64 1.84 5.68
CA ILE A 57 33.38 1.89 4.42
C ILE A 57 34.64 1.02 4.47
N GLU A 58 35.37 1.03 5.58
CA GLU A 58 36.53 0.15 5.78
C GLU A 58 36.12 -1.33 5.81
N GLU A 59 34.97 -1.65 6.39
CA GLU A 59 34.41 -3.00 6.40
C GLU A 59 34.06 -3.47 4.98
N ILE A 60 33.41 -2.62 4.18
CA ILE A 60 33.16 -2.89 2.74
C ILE A 60 34.46 -3.13 2.01
N ARG A 61 35.45 -2.23 2.16
CA ARG A 61 36.76 -2.36 1.51
C ARG A 61 37.46 -3.65 1.90
N LYS A 62 37.39 -4.01 3.18
CA LYS A 62 37.96 -5.26 3.70
C LYS A 62 37.26 -6.48 3.12
N ASN A 63 35.93 -6.49 3.05
CA ASN A 63 35.18 -7.60 2.45
C ASN A 63 35.47 -7.75 0.96
N LEU A 64 35.46 -6.66 0.20
CA LEU A 64 35.80 -6.67 -1.22
C LEU A 64 37.24 -7.16 -1.46
N LYS A 65 38.20 -6.77 -0.61
CA LYS A 65 39.59 -7.29 -0.67
C LYS A 65 39.67 -8.79 -0.38
N ASN A 66 38.79 -9.31 0.48
CA ASN A 66 38.68 -10.73 0.78
C ASN A 66 37.82 -11.50 -0.24
N ALA A 67 37.46 -10.88 -1.37
CA ALA A 67 36.54 -11.43 -2.37
C ALA A 67 35.16 -11.82 -1.79
N GLN A 68 34.75 -11.21 -0.68
CA GLN A 68 33.41 -11.33 -0.12
C GLN A 68 32.55 -10.20 -0.68
N THR A 69 31.44 -10.57 -1.29
CA THR A 69 30.57 -9.64 -2.01
C THR A 69 29.35 -9.18 -1.21
N ILE A 70 29.12 -9.80 -0.04
CA ILE A 70 28.01 -9.48 0.85
C ILE A 70 28.56 -9.16 2.24
N LEU A 71 28.13 -8.03 2.80
CA LEU A 71 28.36 -7.68 4.18
C LEU A 71 27.28 -8.34 5.09
N PRO A 72 27.65 -9.28 5.97
CA PRO A 72 26.70 -10.00 6.81
C PRO A 72 26.01 -9.13 7.86
N LEU A 73 24.87 -9.59 8.38
CA LEU A 73 24.27 -9.02 9.59
C LEU A 73 25.15 -9.29 10.80
N GLU A 74 25.11 -8.36 11.76
CA GLU A 74 25.84 -8.50 13.02
C GLU A 74 25.23 -9.63 13.86
N GLU A 75 26.06 -10.26 14.70
CA GLU A 75 25.62 -11.32 15.63
C GLU A 75 24.49 -10.86 16.57
N SER A 76 24.38 -9.56 16.84
CA SER A 76 23.32 -8.96 17.65
C SER A 76 21.95 -8.92 16.96
N GLU A 77 21.92 -9.08 15.64
CA GLU A 77 20.72 -9.09 14.81
C GLU A 77 20.21 -10.51 14.55
N LEU A 78 20.90 -11.53 15.07
CA LEU A 78 20.70 -12.92 14.68
C LEU A 78 20.43 -13.83 15.87
N ASP A 79 19.35 -14.60 15.78
CA ASP A 79 19.11 -15.78 16.61
C ASP A 79 19.97 -16.98 16.15
N THR A 80 19.92 -18.09 16.88
CA THR A 80 20.73 -19.27 16.57
C THR A 80 20.42 -19.87 15.19
N LYS A 81 19.18 -19.81 14.72
CA LYS A 81 18.77 -20.35 13.42
C LYS A 81 19.12 -19.38 12.30
N SER A 82 18.92 -18.07 12.49
CA SER A 82 19.28 -17.07 11.50
C SER A 82 20.79 -17.01 11.25
N LYS A 83 21.63 -17.29 12.26
CA LYS A 83 23.09 -17.48 12.07
C LYS A 83 23.42 -18.62 11.11
N LYS A 84 22.73 -19.76 11.24
CA LYS A 84 22.89 -20.91 10.34
C LYS A 84 22.46 -20.54 8.91
N VAL A 85 21.33 -19.85 8.77
CA VAL A 85 20.82 -19.38 7.48
C VAL A 85 21.81 -18.42 6.82
N GLN A 86 22.34 -17.45 7.57
CA GLN A 86 23.36 -16.54 7.06
C GLN A 86 24.60 -17.30 6.56
N ALA A 87 25.14 -18.21 7.39
CA ALA A 87 26.31 -19.00 7.02
C ALA A 87 26.09 -19.84 5.76
N PHE A 88 24.90 -20.44 5.63
CA PHE A 88 24.50 -21.18 4.42
C PHE A 88 24.42 -20.28 3.19
N LEU A 89 23.71 -19.15 3.28
CA LEU A 89 23.48 -18.26 2.14
C LEU A 89 24.77 -17.59 1.63
N LEU A 90 25.69 -17.24 2.54
CA LEU A 90 27.00 -16.68 2.18
C LEU A 90 27.92 -17.66 1.44
N GLN A 91 27.54 -18.93 1.32
CA GLN A 91 28.23 -19.96 0.54
C GLN A 91 27.38 -20.48 -0.64
N ASN A 92 26.13 -20.04 -0.75
CA ASN A 92 25.20 -20.54 -1.74
C ASN A 92 25.42 -19.84 -3.10
N ARG A 93 25.74 -20.61 -4.15
CA ARG A 93 26.06 -20.08 -5.47
C ARG A 93 24.92 -19.30 -6.12
N GLU A 94 23.68 -19.79 -6.01
CA GLU A 94 22.50 -19.11 -6.57
C GLU A 94 22.25 -17.79 -5.85
N PHE A 95 22.34 -17.77 -4.53
CA PHE A 95 22.19 -16.55 -3.74
C PHE A 95 23.28 -15.51 -4.03
N LEU A 96 24.47 -15.93 -4.47
CA LEU A 96 25.61 -15.05 -4.75
C LEU A 96 25.70 -14.58 -6.22
N GLU A 97 24.89 -15.13 -7.12
CA GLU A 97 24.98 -14.92 -8.57
C GLU A 97 24.96 -13.44 -8.99
N ASP A 98 24.09 -12.63 -8.38
CA ASP A 98 23.91 -11.19 -8.67
C ASP A 98 24.88 -10.29 -7.88
N THR A 99 25.92 -10.86 -7.27
CA THR A 99 26.93 -10.10 -6.51
C THR A 99 28.20 -9.80 -7.29
N ILE A 100 28.30 -10.30 -8.52
CA ILE A 100 29.41 -10.09 -9.44
C ILE A 100 28.84 -9.62 -10.78
N SER A 101 29.44 -8.60 -11.39
CA SER A 101 29.05 -8.12 -12.72
C SER A 101 29.42 -9.12 -13.82
N LEU A 102 28.86 -8.93 -15.02
CA LEU A 102 29.26 -9.69 -16.22
C LEU A 102 30.76 -9.53 -16.55
N SER A 103 31.37 -8.41 -16.14
CA SER A 103 32.80 -8.14 -16.31
C SER A 103 33.67 -8.68 -15.17
N GLY A 104 33.09 -9.42 -14.22
CA GLY A 104 33.80 -10.01 -13.08
C GLY A 104 34.07 -9.04 -11.92
N GLN A 105 33.46 -7.85 -11.92
CA GLN A 105 33.62 -6.88 -10.83
C GLN A 105 32.71 -7.27 -9.66
N LEU A 106 33.28 -7.26 -8.45
CA LEU A 106 32.51 -7.48 -7.24
C LEU A 106 31.60 -6.27 -6.96
N LEU A 107 30.33 -6.55 -6.68
CA LEU A 107 29.31 -5.53 -6.43
C LEU A 107 29.04 -5.44 -4.93
N HIS A 108 28.83 -4.22 -4.43
CA HIS A 108 28.53 -4.00 -3.02
C HIS A 108 27.12 -4.50 -2.67
N ASN A 109 27.04 -5.42 -1.72
CA ASN A 109 25.77 -5.93 -1.20
C ASN A 109 25.80 -5.98 0.32
N ASP A 110 24.63 -5.74 0.92
CA ASP A 110 24.41 -5.97 2.35
C ASP A 110 23.31 -7.00 2.56
N MET A 111 23.48 -7.85 3.58
CA MET A 111 22.35 -8.51 4.21
C MET A 111 21.52 -7.47 4.95
N MET A 112 20.20 -7.50 4.70
CA MET A 112 19.25 -6.53 5.25
C MET A 112 18.49 -7.11 6.43
N THR A 113 17.92 -8.31 6.25
CA THR A 113 17.18 -9.00 7.32
C THR A 113 17.30 -10.52 7.15
N ILE A 114 17.22 -11.25 8.26
CA ILE A 114 17.01 -12.71 8.30
C ILE A 114 16.02 -12.99 9.42
N ARG A 115 14.85 -13.55 9.09
CA ARG A 115 13.73 -13.74 10.03
C ARG A 115 12.90 -14.96 9.68
N PRO A 116 12.06 -15.50 10.59
CA PRO A 116 11.11 -16.55 10.26
C PRO A 116 10.23 -16.14 9.05
N ALA A 117 10.04 -17.06 8.11
CA ALA A 117 9.26 -16.78 6.91
C ALA A 117 7.75 -16.71 7.23
N ILE A 118 7.08 -15.68 6.72
CA ILE A 118 5.62 -15.54 6.78
C ILE A 118 4.96 -16.32 5.63
N THR A 119 3.75 -16.83 5.83
CA THR A 119 3.10 -17.73 4.85
C THR A 119 2.88 -17.08 3.49
N SER A 120 2.59 -15.77 3.47
CA SER A 120 2.27 -15.01 2.27
C SER A 120 3.44 -14.79 1.30
N VAL A 121 4.69 -14.96 1.75
CA VAL A 121 5.89 -14.87 0.86
C VAL A 121 6.33 -16.23 0.31
N LEU A 122 5.71 -17.31 0.78
CA LEU A 122 6.04 -18.68 0.41
C LEU A 122 5.18 -19.13 -0.77
N ASN A 123 5.81 -19.66 -1.82
CA ASN A 123 5.07 -20.37 -2.86
C ASN A 123 4.48 -21.70 -2.35
N ALA A 124 3.60 -22.33 -3.13
CA ALA A 124 2.85 -23.52 -2.71
C ALA A 124 3.75 -24.69 -2.25
N GLN A 125 4.90 -24.88 -2.90
CA GLN A 125 5.87 -25.92 -2.50
C GLN A 125 6.53 -25.57 -1.15
N SER A 126 6.98 -24.34 -1.00
CA SER A 126 7.63 -23.87 0.24
C SER A 126 6.64 -23.87 1.40
N GLN A 127 5.38 -23.45 1.20
CA GLN A 127 4.34 -23.52 2.23
C GLN A 127 4.15 -24.94 2.78
N LYS A 128 4.08 -25.96 1.91
CA LYS A 128 3.94 -27.37 2.34
C LYS A 128 5.09 -27.83 3.22
N LEU A 129 6.32 -27.40 2.91
CA LEU A 129 7.53 -27.73 3.68
C LEU A 129 7.58 -26.93 4.99
N CYS A 130 7.34 -25.62 4.93
CA CYS A 130 7.44 -24.70 6.06
C CYS A 130 6.25 -24.83 7.05
N LYS A 131 5.14 -25.47 6.66
CA LYS A 131 4.08 -25.87 7.61
C LYS A 131 4.56 -26.94 8.60
N LYS A 132 5.58 -27.73 8.25
CA LYS A 132 6.10 -28.83 9.08
C LYS A 132 7.47 -28.56 9.67
N ASN A 133 8.18 -27.58 9.13
CA ASN A 133 9.57 -27.30 9.46
C ASN A 133 9.79 -25.80 9.66
N THR A 134 10.91 -25.43 10.28
CA THR A 134 11.23 -24.00 10.42
C THR A 134 11.84 -23.46 9.13
N CYS A 135 11.25 -22.40 8.59
CA CYS A 135 11.77 -21.69 7.43
C CYS A 135 12.06 -20.23 7.76
N TYR A 136 13.09 -19.69 7.13
CA TYR A 136 13.49 -18.29 7.29
C TYR A 136 13.50 -17.58 5.94
N GLU A 137 13.02 -16.34 5.95
CA GLU A 137 13.19 -15.35 4.91
C GLU A 137 14.51 -14.59 5.16
N ALA A 138 15.34 -14.48 4.13
CA ALA A 138 16.55 -13.68 4.15
C ALA A 138 16.52 -12.69 2.99
N VAL A 139 16.81 -11.43 3.27
CA VAL A 139 16.81 -10.34 2.28
C VAL A 139 18.21 -9.76 2.20
N LYS A 140 18.72 -9.62 0.97
CA LYS A 140 19.91 -8.81 0.66
C LYS A 140 19.56 -7.71 -0.34
N TYR A 141 20.40 -6.70 -0.40
CA TYR A 141 20.28 -5.62 -1.37
C TYR A 141 21.61 -5.36 -2.06
N ASN A 142 21.56 -5.21 -3.38
CA ASN A 142 22.68 -4.79 -4.20
C ASN A 142 22.59 -3.28 -4.45
N PHE A 143 23.53 -2.52 -3.89
CA PHE A 143 23.55 -1.06 -4.00
C PHE A 143 23.93 -0.56 -5.39
N VAL A 144 24.59 -1.39 -6.21
CA VAL A 144 25.04 -1.01 -7.56
C VAL A 144 23.93 -1.20 -8.58
N THR A 145 23.21 -2.32 -8.50
CA THR A 145 22.14 -2.66 -9.44
C THR A 145 20.75 -2.31 -8.93
N ASN A 146 20.65 -1.69 -7.75
CA ASN A 146 19.39 -1.34 -7.11
C ASN A 146 18.42 -2.54 -7.06
N THR A 147 18.92 -3.71 -6.64
CA THR A 147 18.16 -4.97 -6.69
C THR A 147 18.04 -5.57 -5.30
N THR A 148 16.82 -5.86 -4.89
CA THR A 148 16.53 -6.64 -3.68
C THR A 148 16.43 -8.12 -4.02
N THR A 149 17.10 -8.97 -3.27
CA THR A 149 17.03 -10.42 -3.43
C THR A 149 16.48 -11.05 -2.15
N ARG A 150 15.38 -11.80 -2.27
CA ARG A 150 14.70 -12.52 -1.18
C ARG A 150 14.89 -14.03 -1.34
N ALA A 151 15.43 -14.66 -0.31
CA ALA A 151 15.61 -16.10 -0.23
C ALA A 151 14.73 -16.70 0.88
N ILE A 152 14.15 -17.88 0.61
CA ILE A 152 13.50 -18.71 1.62
C ILE A 152 14.38 -19.93 1.87
N VAL A 153 14.74 -20.16 3.13
CA VAL A 153 15.65 -21.23 3.54
C VAL A 153 14.99 -22.17 4.52
N HIS A 154 15.09 -23.47 4.26
CA HIS A 154 14.77 -24.52 5.22
C HIS A 154 15.93 -24.66 6.21
N THR A 155 15.72 -24.29 7.48
CA THR A 155 16.84 -24.11 8.42
C THR A 155 17.49 -25.42 8.85
N ASP A 156 16.72 -26.49 8.95
CA ASP A 156 17.22 -27.75 9.52
C ASP A 156 18.00 -28.58 8.49
N GLU A 157 17.75 -28.33 7.20
CA GLU A 157 18.40 -29.03 6.08
C GLU A 157 19.43 -28.13 5.37
N ASN A 158 19.53 -26.84 5.74
CA ASN A 158 20.31 -25.83 5.03
C ASN A 158 20.03 -25.86 3.53
N LYS A 159 18.76 -25.74 3.16
CA LYS A 159 18.31 -25.82 1.77
C LYS A 159 17.63 -24.54 1.33
N LEU A 160 18.06 -23.99 0.19
CA LEU A 160 17.38 -22.89 -0.48
C LEU A 160 16.10 -23.44 -1.12
N LEU A 161 14.95 -22.94 -0.69
CA LEU A 161 13.63 -23.37 -1.19
C LEU A 161 13.12 -22.44 -2.31
N GLN A 162 13.38 -21.14 -2.18
CA GLN A 162 12.91 -20.13 -3.11
C GLN A 162 13.91 -18.97 -3.15
N LEU A 163 14.12 -18.41 -4.34
CA LEU A 163 14.94 -17.22 -4.55
C LEU A 163 14.22 -16.30 -5.54
N LYS A 164 13.90 -15.07 -5.13
CA LYS A 164 13.30 -14.05 -5.99
C LYS A 164 14.14 -12.79 -6.00
N ARG A 165 14.28 -12.16 -7.17
CA ARG A 165 15.04 -10.92 -7.36
C ARG A 165 14.12 -9.82 -7.87
N PHE A 166 14.13 -8.71 -7.17
CA PHE A 166 13.27 -7.55 -7.37
C PHE A 166 14.14 -6.40 -7.85
N LYS A 167 14.21 -6.20 -9.18
CA LYS A 167 14.98 -5.11 -9.79
C LYS A 167 14.34 -3.77 -9.49
N ASN A 168 15.16 -2.74 -9.29
CA ASN A 168 14.76 -1.37 -8.98
C ASN A 168 13.87 -1.23 -7.74
N MET A 169 14.06 -2.11 -6.75
CA MET A 169 13.27 -2.15 -5.52
C MET A 169 14.19 -2.18 -4.30
N GLN A 170 13.91 -1.32 -3.33
CA GLN A 170 14.65 -1.20 -2.07
C GLN A 170 13.92 -1.90 -0.92
N PRO A 171 14.63 -2.59 0.00
CA PRO A 171 14.01 -3.27 1.14
C PRO A 171 14.05 -2.40 2.40
N ASP A 172 13.50 -2.92 3.50
CA ASP A 172 13.81 -2.45 4.85
C ASP A 172 15.31 -2.58 5.15
N ILE A 173 15.84 -1.70 6.01
CA ILE A 173 17.29 -1.64 6.32
C ILE A 173 17.69 -2.43 7.57
N SER A 174 18.96 -2.85 7.62
CA SER A 174 19.57 -3.50 8.80
C SER A 174 19.78 -2.55 9.98
N LEU A 175 20.06 -3.10 11.17
CA LEU A 175 20.40 -2.31 12.36
C LEU A 175 21.66 -1.48 12.15
N ARG A 176 22.65 -2.04 11.44
CA ARG A 176 23.90 -1.35 11.10
C ARG A 176 23.64 -0.11 10.25
N LEU A 177 22.88 -0.24 9.16
CA LEU A 177 22.49 0.89 8.32
C LEU A 177 21.62 1.90 9.07
N ARG A 178 20.78 1.44 9.99
CA ARG A 178 20.02 2.32 10.87
C ARG A 178 20.95 3.16 11.74
N LYS A 179 21.95 2.56 12.41
CA LYS A 179 22.93 3.28 13.22
C LYS A 179 23.73 4.29 12.40
N ILE A 180 24.09 3.95 11.16
CA ILE A 180 24.77 4.85 10.22
C ILE A 180 23.88 6.05 9.88
N ALA A 181 22.60 5.82 9.58
CA ALA A 181 21.65 6.90 9.33
C ALA A 181 21.52 7.84 10.55
N GLN A 182 21.48 7.27 11.75
CA GLN A 182 21.45 8.04 12.99
C GLN A 182 22.73 8.87 13.17
N GLU A 183 23.90 8.30 12.92
CA GLU A 183 25.18 9.03 13.05
C GLU A 183 25.27 10.21 12.08
N ILE A 184 24.90 10.00 10.81
CA ILE A 184 24.87 11.05 9.79
C ILE A 184 23.93 12.18 10.23
N ALA A 185 22.72 11.84 10.68
CA ALA A 185 21.73 12.83 11.11
C ALA A 185 22.16 13.60 12.38
N LEU A 186 22.81 12.93 13.35
CA LEU A 186 23.30 13.57 14.59
C LEU A 186 24.48 14.52 14.36
N ASN A 187 25.32 14.23 13.38
CA ASN A 187 26.56 14.98 13.15
C ASN A 187 26.49 15.94 11.96
N ALA A 188 25.35 16.01 11.26
CA ALA A 188 25.15 16.94 10.17
C ALA A 188 25.14 18.40 10.67
N PRO A 189 26.03 19.29 10.17
CA PRO A 189 26.07 20.70 10.57
C PRO A 189 24.76 21.43 10.28
N GLU A 190 24.08 21.06 9.20
CA GLU A 190 22.78 21.61 8.82
C GLU A 190 21.71 21.30 9.88
N ILE A 191 21.69 20.08 10.42
CA ILE A 191 20.75 19.69 11.47
C ILE A 191 21.05 20.46 12.76
N GLN A 192 22.31 20.51 13.19
CA GLN A 192 22.71 21.27 14.38
C GLN A 192 22.33 22.74 14.29
N LYS A 193 22.56 23.36 13.13
CA LYS A 193 22.21 24.75 12.88
C LYS A 193 20.70 24.99 12.98
N GLU A 194 19.91 24.08 12.45
CA GLU A 194 18.45 24.20 12.41
C GLU A 194 17.81 23.97 13.77
N LEU A 195 18.35 23.04 14.55
CA LEU A 195 17.89 22.78 15.91
C LEU A 195 18.35 23.85 16.91
N GLY A 196 19.45 24.56 16.61
CA GLY A 196 20.05 25.56 17.50
C GLY A 196 20.80 24.96 18.69
N GLU A 197 20.80 23.63 18.82
CA GLU A 197 21.50 22.85 19.83
C GLU A 197 22.00 21.52 19.23
N ALA A 198 22.81 20.79 19.99
CA ALA A 198 23.31 19.50 19.55
C ALA A 198 22.17 18.45 19.57
N PRO A 199 21.85 17.79 18.44
CA PRO A 199 20.77 16.83 18.36
C PRO A 199 21.01 15.64 19.30
N SER A 200 19.95 15.21 19.98
CA SER A 200 19.98 14.04 20.87
C SER A 200 19.44 12.80 20.19
N ILE A 201 20.08 11.65 20.41
CA ILE A 201 19.55 10.34 19.98
C ILE A 201 18.19 10.02 20.62
N LYS A 202 17.90 10.57 21.80
CA LYS A 202 16.63 10.32 22.52
C LYS A 202 15.43 10.99 21.85
N GLU A 203 15.66 12.04 21.08
CA GLU A 203 14.64 12.82 20.37
C GLU A 203 14.43 12.30 18.94
N MET A 204 15.28 11.35 18.51
CA MET A 204 15.28 10.78 17.18
C MET A 204 14.41 9.51 17.10
N SER A 205 13.55 9.46 16.08
CA SER A 205 12.71 8.32 15.73
C SER A 205 12.80 8.00 14.24
N MET A 206 12.10 6.96 13.77
CA MET A 206 11.90 6.63 12.35
C MET A 206 13.17 6.46 11.49
N ALA A 207 14.33 6.16 12.11
CA ALA A 207 15.60 6.06 11.40
C ALA A 207 15.69 4.94 10.34
N ASN A 208 14.69 4.06 10.29
CA ASN A 208 14.55 2.99 9.30
C ASN A 208 13.42 3.23 8.28
N VAL A 209 12.64 4.30 8.42
CA VAL A 209 11.53 4.62 7.52
C VAL A 209 12.10 5.21 6.23
N ARG A 210 11.60 4.74 5.09
CA ARG A 210 11.99 5.21 3.76
C ARG A 210 11.82 6.72 3.66
N GLY A 211 12.89 7.41 3.28
CA GLY A 211 12.90 8.82 2.96
C GLY A 211 12.97 9.00 1.45
N SER A 212 12.22 9.96 0.92
CA SER A 212 12.37 10.40 -0.46
C SER A 212 12.68 11.89 -0.47
N LEU A 213 13.19 12.44 -1.58
CA LEU A 213 13.49 13.86 -1.71
C LEU A 213 13.48 14.24 -3.18
N ASN A 214 12.84 15.36 -3.49
CA ASN A 214 12.73 15.88 -4.85
C ASN A 214 14.01 16.25 -5.52
N ASN A 215 14.08 15.97 -6.82
CA ASN A 215 15.19 16.27 -7.69
C ASN A 215 16.51 15.77 -7.08
N SER A 216 16.43 14.62 -6.41
CA SER A 216 17.55 14.02 -5.72
C SER A 216 17.64 12.53 -6.05
N PRO A 217 18.79 11.89 -5.85
CA PRO A 217 18.91 10.45 -5.99
C PRO A 217 17.93 9.63 -5.13
N CYS A 218 17.35 10.23 -4.08
CA CYS A 218 16.34 9.63 -3.20
C CYS A 218 14.91 9.66 -3.77
N GLU A 219 14.69 10.18 -4.97
CA GLU A 219 13.39 10.30 -5.66
C GLU A 219 12.91 8.96 -6.27
N ASN A 220 12.98 7.90 -5.46
CA ASN A 220 12.46 6.56 -5.73
C ASN A 220 13.04 5.75 -6.90
N LYS A 221 14.22 6.08 -7.43
CA LYS A 221 14.70 5.38 -8.64
C LYS A 221 16.05 4.67 -8.54
N MET A 222 16.99 5.09 -7.69
CA MET A 222 18.32 4.45 -7.66
C MET A 222 19.00 4.34 -6.28
N HIS A 223 18.68 5.19 -5.31
CA HIS A 223 19.36 5.21 -4.01
C HIS A 223 18.47 4.68 -2.88
N LEU A 224 19.11 4.07 -1.87
CA LEU A 224 18.46 3.65 -0.64
C LEU A 224 18.49 4.81 0.36
N CYS A 225 17.34 5.42 0.62
CA CYS A 225 17.26 6.59 1.50
C CYS A 225 16.27 6.37 2.66
N VAL A 226 16.61 6.92 3.83
CA VAL A 226 15.80 6.86 5.06
C VAL A 226 15.66 8.22 5.71
N ALA A 227 14.67 8.40 6.58
CA ALA A 227 14.36 9.69 7.20
C ALA A 227 14.33 9.65 8.74
N PRO A 228 15.50 9.53 9.42
CA PRO A 228 15.60 9.85 10.85
C PRO A 228 14.91 11.17 11.20
N THR A 229 14.05 11.15 12.21
CA THR A 229 13.15 12.26 12.53
C THR A 229 13.36 12.72 13.97
N PHE A 230 13.71 13.99 14.16
CA PHE A 230 13.80 14.65 15.47
C PHE A 230 12.45 15.27 15.82
N SER A 231 11.81 14.84 16.90
CA SER A 231 10.49 15.36 17.30
C SER A 231 10.58 16.31 18.50
N TYR A 232 10.00 17.50 18.38
CA TYR A 232 9.87 18.48 19.46
C TYR A 232 8.40 18.55 19.90
N HIS A 233 8.08 17.78 20.93
CA HIS A 233 6.72 17.72 21.45
C HIS A 233 6.20 19.09 21.96
N ASP A 234 7.09 19.93 22.47
CA ASP A 234 6.74 21.26 22.99
C ASP A 234 6.49 22.30 21.88
N LYS A 235 7.09 22.11 20.70
CA LYS A 235 6.97 23.01 19.54
C LYS A 235 5.99 22.53 18.48
N GLU A 236 5.43 21.32 18.67
CA GLU A 236 4.53 20.69 17.69
C GLU A 236 5.17 20.55 16.30
N GLU A 237 6.50 20.39 16.24
CA GLU A 237 7.31 20.34 15.03
C GLU A 237 8.25 19.13 15.04
N ALA A 238 8.59 18.61 13.87
CA ALA A 238 9.63 17.62 13.65
C ALA A 238 10.58 18.05 12.55
N LEU A 239 11.85 17.73 12.72
CA LEU A 239 12.87 17.87 11.69
C LEU A 239 13.21 16.50 11.12
N TRP A 240 12.96 16.31 9.84
CA TRP A 240 13.25 15.08 9.10
C TRP A 240 14.61 15.21 8.46
N ALA A 241 15.56 14.36 8.83
CA ALA A 241 16.87 14.29 8.22
C ALA A 241 16.87 13.17 7.17
N ILE A 242 16.82 13.52 5.89
CA ILE A 242 16.80 12.55 4.79
C ILE A 242 18.22 12.13 4.51
N VAL A 243 18.54 10.89 4.84
CA VAL A 243 19.86 10.30 4.71
C VAL A 243 19.88 9.35 3.52
N ASP A 244 20.83 9.59 2.61
CA ASP A 244 21.15 8.71 1.51
C ASP A 244 22.21 7.71 1.96
N LEU A 245 21.81 6.44 2.08
CA LEU A 245 22.67 5.34 2.50
C LEU A 245 23.49 4.75 1.34
N THR A 246 23.19 5.12 0.10
CA THR A 246 24.03 4.78 -1.06
C THR A 246 25.25 5.71 -1.10
N ASP A 247 25.05 7.02 -0.94
CA ASP A 247 26.12 8.02 -0.95
C ASP A 247 26.73 8.31 0.44
N LEU A 248 26.11 7.76 1.49
CA LEU A 248 26.47 7.93 2.89
C LEU A 248 26.55 9.40 3.32
N LYS A 249 25.48 10.16 3.06
CA LYS A 249 25.40 11.59 3.37
C LYS A 249 23.99 12.01 3.75
N LEU A 250 23.88 13.17 4.40
CA LEU A 250 22.59 13.87 4.47
C LEU A 250 22.27 14.42 3.07
N SER A 251 21.09 14.13 2.55
CA SER A 251 20.58 14.65 1.27
C SER A 251 19.76 15.92 1.43
N ALA A 252 18.97 16.02 2.50
CA ALA A 252 18.32 17.25 2.93
C ALA A 252 17.80 17.10 4.37
N ALA A 253 17.34 18.21 4.95
CA ALA A 253 16.48 18.20 6.10
C ALA A 253 15.18 18.96 5.82
N LYS A 254 14.07 18.60 6.47
CA LYS A 254 12.77 19.26 6.29
C LYS A 254 12.02 19.38 7.61
N TRP A 255 11.51 20.57 7.90
CA TRP A 255 10.57 20.77 9.02
C TRP A 255 9.15 20.31 8.64
N ALA A 256 8.48 19.66 9.58
CA ALA A 256 7.10 19.18 9.46
C ALA A 256 6.32 19.47 10.75
N ASP A 257 5.13 20.04 10.63
CA ASP A 257 4.24 20.25 11.78
C ASP A 257 3.63 18.92 12.26
N LEU A 258 3.82 18.60 13.53
CA LEU A 258 3.32 17.41 14.19
C LEU A 258 1.92 17.59 14.79
N GLY A 259 1.57 18.82 15.17
CA GLY A 259 0.41 19.16 16.00
C GLY A 259 0.52 18.61 17.44
N LYS A 260 -0.29 19.13 18.37
CA LYS A 260 -0.30 18.70 19.80
C LYS A 260 -0.39 17.18 19.94
N THR A 261 0.65 16.58 20.52
CA THR A 261 0.67 15.15 20.85
C THR A 261 1.12 14.94 22.30
N ALA A 262 0.29 14.27 23.13
CA ALA A 262 0.44 14.20 24.58
C ALA A 262 0.61 12.77 25.14
N THR A 263 1.49 11.93 24.56
CA THR A 263 1.66 10.55 25.08
C THR A 263 3.07 9.96 24.89
N PRO A 264 3.79 9.60 25.97
CA PRO A 264 5.05 8.85 25.94
C PRO A 264 4.90 7.33 25.66
N SER A 265 5.99 6.69 25.23
CA SER A 265 6.08 5.28 24.81
C SER A 265 6.17 4.27 25.97
N CYS A 266 5.02 3.78 26.43
CA CYS A 266 4.93 2.53 27.22
C CYS A 266 4.60 1.34 26.30
N ILE A 267 4.83 0.07 26.76
CA ILE A 267 4.17 -1.09 26.13
C ILE A 267 2.67 -0.85 26.24
N SER A 268 2.07 -0.48 25.12
CA SER A 268 0.66 -0.13 25.05
C SER A 268 -0.18 -1.38 24.82
N GLU A 269 -1.47 -1.31 25.13
CA GLU A 269 -2.46 -2.29 24.69
C GLU A 269 -2.33 -2.56 23.19
N ARG A 270 -2.04 -1.51 22.41
CA ARG A 270 -1.79 -1.60 20.97
C ARG A 270 -0.62 -2.51 20.62
N SER A 271 0.48 -2.47 21.38
CA SER A 271 1.61 -3.36 21.16
C SER A 271 1.27 -4.83 21.43
N LEU A 272 0.35 -5.12 22.36
CA LEU A 272 -0.14 -6.49 22.61
C LEU A 272 -1.09 -6.94 21.49
N GLN A 273 -2.03 -6.09 21.09
CA GLN A 273 -2.94 -6.34 19.97
C GLN A 273 -2.18 -6.62 18.67
N ASN A 274 -1.11 -5.84 18.39
CA ASN A 274 -0.29 -6.05 17.19
C ASN A 274 0.39 -7.43 17.20
N ARG A 275 0.88 -7.92 18.35
CA ARG A 275 1.47 -9.26 18.45
C ARG A 275 0.43 -10.35 18.18
N GLU A 276 -0.75 -10.22 18.77
CA GLU A 276 -1.85 -11.16 18.55
C GLU A 276 -2.25 -11.21 17.07
N ILE A 277 -2.37 -10.04 16.42
CA ILE A 277 -2.66 -9.96 14.99
C ILE A 277 -1.58 -10.67 14.17
N MET A 278 -0.31 -10.43 14.51
CA MET A 278 0.81 -11.04 13.81
C MET A 278 0.81 -12.56 13.92
N GLU A 279 0.67 -13.08 15.14
CA GLU A 279 0.73 -14.51 15.40
C GLU A 279 -0.45 -15.24 14.75
N LYS A 280 -1.67 -14.70 14.86
CA LYS A 280 -2.87 -15.42 14.43
C LYS A 280 -3.25 -15.21 12.98
N TYR A 281 -3.02 -14.03 12.42
CA TYR A 281 -3.56 -13.66 11.12
C TYR A 281 -2.49 -13.32 10.08
N CYS A 282 -1.26 -13.02 10.47
CA CYS A 282 -0.17 -12.77 9.52
C CYS A 282 0.72 -13.98 9.27
N GLN A 283 1.02 -14.73 10.32
CA GLN A 283 1.92 -15.89 10.26
C GLN A 283 1.19 -17.20 9.95
N ASN A 284 -0.15 -17.18 9.97
CA ASN A 284 -0.99 -18.36 9.81
C ASN A 284 -2.22 -18.05 8.95
N ASP A 285 -2.64 -19.04 8.17
CA ASP A 285 -3.94 -19.03 7.49
C ASP A 285 -5.04 -19.38 8.50
N THR A 286 -6.12 -18.61 8.53
CA THR A 286 -7.30 -18.88 9.36
C THR A 286 -8.38 -19.55 8.52
N LEU A 287 -8.74 -20.78 8.88
CA LEU A 287 -9.84 -21.50 8.22
C LEU A 287 -11.20 -21.01 8.72
N HIS A 288 -12.14 -20.83 7.79
CA HIS A 288 -13.52 -20.48 8.08
C HIS A 288 -14.49 -21.31 7.24
N SER A 289 -15.64 -21.65 7.81
CA SER A 289 -16.71 -22.38 7.11
C SER A 289 -18.06 -21.96 7.67
N GLU A 290 -18.93 -21.45 6.80
CA GLU A 290 -20.26 -20.91 7.12
C GLU A 290 -21.12 -20.90 5.84
N ASP A 291 -22.42 -21.15 5.96
CA ASP A 291 -23.40 -21.06 4.84
C ASP A 291 -22.96 -21.77 3.53
N ASP A 292 -22.51 -23.03 3.65
CA ASP A 292 -21.94 -23.86 2.56
C ASP A 292 -20.64 -23.35 1.92
N TRP A 293 -20.11 -22.23 2.38
CA TRP A 293 -18.79 -21.75 2.02
C TRP A 293 -17.72 -22.36 2.91
N LYS A 294 -16.56 -22.61 2.31
CA LYS A 294 -15.32 -22.93 3.02
C LYS A 294 -14.19 -22.16 2.37
N LEU A 295 -13.43 -21.44 3.18
CA LEU A 295 -12.32 -20.60 2.74
C LEU A 295 -11.26 -20.50 3.85
N SER A 296 -10.06 -20.09 3.48
CA SER A 296 -9.07 -19.60 4.43
C SER A 296 -8.83 -18.10 4.23
N TYR A 297 -8.36 -17.41 5.24
CA TYR A 297 -7.97 -16.01 5.10
C TYR A 297 -6.75 -15.65 5.96
N ARG A 298 -6.04 -14.61 5.55
CA ARG A 298 -4.89 -14.05 6.28
C ARG A 298 -4.74 -12.57 6.00
N ILE A 299 -3.98 -11.88 6.84
CA ILE A 299 -3.43 -10.55 6.55
C ILE A 299 -2.05 -10.76 5.95
N THR A 300 -1.82 -10.17 4.79
CA THR A 300 -0.53 -10.20 4.08
C THR A 300 0.43 -9.14 4.62
N ALA A 301 1.71 -9.20 4.27
CA ALA A 301 2.63 -8.15 4.70
C ALA A 301 2.37 -6.80 4.00
N SER A 302 1.80 -6.77 2.79
CA SER A 302 1.70 -5.55 1.98
C SER A 302 0.39 -5.35 1.19
N ASP A 303 -0.44 -6.38 1.08
CA ASP A 303 -1.59 -6.46 0.16
C ASP A 303 -2.94 -6.59 0.91
N GLY A 304 -2.96 -6.19 2.17
CA GLY A 304 -4.14 -6.22 3.02
C GLY A 304 -4.64 -7.63 3.35
N LEU A 305 -5.97 -7.79 3.40
CA LEU A 305 -6.64 -9.04 3.71
C LEU A 305 -6.76 -9.89 2.44
N GLU A 306 -6.33 -11.14 2.53
CA GLU A 306 -6.42 -12.12 1.46
C GLU A 306 -7.36 -13.27 1.84
N VAL A 307 -8.30 -13.57 0.95
CA VAL A 307 -9.10 -14.82 0.99
C VAL A 307 -8.46 -15.84 0.07
N ILE A 308 -8.40 -17.10 0.48
CA ILE A 308 -7.68 -18.20 -0.18
C ILE A 308 -8.55 -19.45 -0.20
N ASP A 309 -8.44 -20.25 -1.27
CA ASP A 309 -9.09 -21.56 -1.42
C ASP A 309 -10.60 -21.52 -1.09
N ALA A 310 -11.30 -20.50 -1.59
CA ALA A 310 -12.73 -20.37 -1.35
C ALA A 310 -13.50 -21.36 -2.22
N SER A 311 -14.41 -22.09 -1.60
CA SER A 311 -15.28 -23.07 -2.23
C SER A 311 -16.71 -22.92 -1.73
N PHE A 312 -17.68 -23.23 -2.58
CA PHE A 312 -19.10 -23.24 -2.27
C PHE A 312 -19.68 -24.62 -2.55
N LYS A 313 -20.32 -25.25 -1.55
CA LYS A 313 -20.88 -26.61 -1.64
C LYS A 313 -19.87 -27.64 -2.17
N GLY A 314 -18.62 -27.49 -1.79
CA GLY A 314 -17.52 -28.37 -2.19
C GLY A 314 -16.93 -28.10 -3.58
N HIS A 315 -17.47 -27.13 -4.34
CA HIS A 315 -16.88 -26.72 -5.60
C HIS A 315 -15.96 -25.52 -5.41
N ALA A 316 -14.78 -25.55 -6.03
CA ALA A 316 -13.80 -24.48 -5.97
C ALA A 316 -14.31 -23.22 -6.72
N VAL A 317 -14.00 -22.05 -6.16
CA VAL A 317 -14.47 -20.74 -6.65
C VAL A 317 -13.31 -19.77 -6.81
N LEU A 318 -12.49 -19.58 -5.77
CA LEU A 318 -11.33 -18.69 -5.77
C LEU A 318 -10.09 -19.44 -5.27
N LYS A 319 -8.96 -19.25 -5.97
CA LYS A 319 -7.64 -19.57 -5.41
C LYS A 319 -7.25 -18.50 -4.42
N SER A 320 -7.37 -17.23 -4.83
CA SER A 320 -7.10 -16.08 -3.96
C SER A 320 -7.84 -14.82 -4.41
N ALA A 321 -8.14 -13.92 -3.47
CA ALA A 321 -8.57 -12.57 -3.79
C ALA A 321 -8.09 -11.57 -2.72
N LYS A 322 -7.58 -10.41 -3.15
CA LYS A 322 -7.03 -9.35 -2.29
C LYS A 322 -6.99 -7.99 -2.96
N ILE A 323 -6.74 -6.94 -2.18
CA ILE A 323 -6.53 -5.56 -2.66
C ILE A 323 -5.06 -5.23 -2.49
N VAL A 324 -4.32 -5.30 -3.60
CA VAL A 324 -2.84 -5.25 -3.57
C VAL A 324 -2.29 -3.83 -3.45
N ASP A 325 -3.07 -2.82 -3.82
CA ASP A 325 -2.64 -1.42 -3.72
C ASP A 325 -3.84 -0.46 -3.69
N TRP A 326 -3.61 0.76 -3.21
CA TRP A 326 -4.54 1.88 -3.31
C TRP A 326 -3.83 3.09 -3.91
N HIS A 327 -4.10 3.36 -5.18
CA HIS A 327 -3.59 4.57 -5.83
C HIS A 327 -4.51 5.74 -5.47
N VAL A 328 -3.96 6.77 -4.84
CA VAL A 328 -4.71 7.96 -4.43
C VAL A 328 -4.11 9.17 -5.13
N ALA A 329 -4.82 9.77 -6.07
CA ALA A 329 -4.42 11.00 -6.75
C ALA A 329 -5.23 12.20 -6.27
N TYR A 330 -4.64 13.37 -6.26
CA TYR A 330 -5.24 14.65 -5.92
C TYR A 330 -4.96 15.62 -7.06
N GLU A 331 -5.95 16.43 -7.41
CA GLU A 331 -5.81 17.46 -8.43
C GLU A 331 -5.39 18.78 -7.79
N GLY A 332 -4.32 19.39 -8.31
CA GLY A 332 -3.89 20.74 -7.97
C GLY A 332 -3.96 21.70 -9.16
N LYS A 333 -4.07 23.00 -8.87
CA LYS A 333 -4.02 24.10 -9.86
C LYS A 333 -2.74 24.90 -9.68
N GLY A 334 -2.04 25.22 -10.77
CA GLY A 334 -0.86 26.10 -10.77
C GLY A 334 0.21 25.69 -11.78
N GLU A 335 1.12 26.62 -12.08
CA GLU A 335 2.36 26.31 -12.80
C GLU A 335 3.32 25.60 -11.84
N VAL A 336 3.26 24.27 -11.83
CA VAL A 336 4.35 23.50 -11.22
C VAL A 336 5.49 23.51 -12.24
N SER A 337 6.66 23.99 -11.81
CA SER A 337 7.89 23.73 -12.54
C SER A 337 7.98 22.21 -12.73
N SER A 338 8.55 21.74 -13.84
CA SER A 338 8.61 20.32 -14.21
C SER A 338 9.52 19.46 -13.28
N SER A 339 9.59 19.83 -12.01
CA SER A 339 10.28 19.15 -10.94
C SER A 339 9.28 18.19 -10.29
N ASN A 340 9.60 16.90 -10.30
CA ASN A 340 8.66 15.80 -10.10
C ASN A 340 8.24 15.55 -8.64
N ASP A 341 8.69 16.36 -7.67
CA ASP A 341 8.07 16.36 -6.35
C ASP A 341 7.49 17.69 -5.89
N VAL A 342 6.38 17.51 -5.23
CA VAL A 342 5.91 18.38 -4.18
C VAL A 342 5.62 17.44 -3.00
N VAL A 343 5.64 17.96 -1.78
CA VAL A 343 5.37 17.17 -0.59
C VAL A 343 4.16 17.80 0.08
N LEU A 344 2.98 17.21 -0.09
CA LEU A 344 1.76 17.69 0.55
C LEU A 344 1.54 16.99 1.90
N ALA A 345 1.37 17.78 2.95
CA ALA A 345 1.16 17.29 4.32
C ALA A 345 2.24 16.28 4.80
N GLY A 346 3.49 16.53 4.42
CA GLY A 346 4.64 15.75 4.90
C GLY A 346 4.81 14.38 4.24
N ARG A 347 4.20 14.07 3.10
CA ARG A 347 4.47 12.81 2.40
C ARG A 347 4.79 13.06 0.93
N HIS A 348 5.63 12.20 0.35
CA HIS A 348 5.98 12.28 -1.07
C HIS A 348 4.77 11.97 -1.92
N VAL A 349 4.45 12.93 -2.77
CA VAL A 349 3.37 12.80 -3.71
C VAL A 349 3.95 12.73 -5.11
N GLU A 350 3.52 11.77 -5.93
CA GLU A 350 4.05 11.61 -7.29
C GLU A 350 3.43 12.65 -8.22
N PHE A 351 4.20 13.41 -9.00
CA PHE A 351 3.63 14.45 -9.86
C PHE A 351 3.46 14.03 -11.31
N VAL A 352 2.29 14.33 -11.87
CA VAL A 352 2.06 14.26 -13.32
C VAL A 352 1.48 15.59 -13.78
N LYS A 353 2.20 16.27 -14.68
CA LYS A 353 1.81 17.56 -15.25
C LYS A 353 0.90 17.36 -16.48
N GLY A 354 -0.26 18.01 -16.48
CA GLY A 354 -1.09 18.28 -17.66
C GLY A 354 -0.95 19.72 -18.12
N GLU A 355 -1.68 20.10 -19.18
CA GLU A 355 -1.57 21.45 -19.80
C GLU A 355 -1.89 22.59 -18.81
N ASP A 356 -2.90 22.43 -17.94
CA ASP A 356 -3.34 23.46 -16.95
C ASP A 356 -3.49 22.94 -15.50
N LYS A 357 -3.14 21.67 -15.26
CA LYS A 357 -3.43 20.94 -14.00
C LYS A 357 -2.28 19.99 -13.68
N PHE A 358 -2.12 19.63 -12.41
CA PHE A 358 -1.20 18.56 -12.00
C PHE A 358 -1.89 17.57 -11.07
N LEU A 359 -1.41 16.34 -11.08
CA LEU A 359 -1.85 15.28 -10.17
C LEU A 359 -0.74 14.93 -9.20
N PHE A 360 -1.11 14.66 -7.95
CA PHE A 360 -0.20 14.32 -6.86
C PHE A 360 -0.81 13.30 -5.92
N GLY A 361 -0.06 12.44 -5.23
CA GLY A 361 -0.70 11.35 -4.51
C GLY A 361 0.18 10.24 -3.93
N TYR A 362 -0.45 9.22 -3.37
CA TYR A 362 0.23 8.08 -2.73
C TYR A 362 -0.24 6.76 -3.29
N ASN A 363 0.62 5.74 -3.18
CA ASN A 363 0.19 4.36 -3.23
C ASN A 363 0.19 3.83 -1.78
N ASP A 364 -1.00 3.60 -1.25
CA ASP A 364 -1.17 3.15 0.13
C ASP A 364 -1.16 1.62 0.19
N ALA A 365 -0.09 1.06 0.75
CA ALA A 365 -0.04 -0.36 1.12
C ALA A 365 -0.73 -0.59 2.48
N MET A 366 -1.46 -1.70 2.58
CA MET A 366 -2.14 -2.18 3.79
C MET A 366 -1.58 -3.55 4.16
N GLY A 367 -1.44 -3.88 5.44
CA GLY A 367 -0.78 -5.15 5.77
C GLY A 367 -0.42 -5.26 7.22
N CYS A 368 0.28 -6.33 7.56
CA CYS A 368 0.62 -6.70 8.93
C CYS A 368 1.18 -5.55 9.79
N PRO A 369 0.86 -5.47 11.09
CA PRO A 369 1.27 -4.35 11.93
C PRO A 369 2.78 -4.35 12.26
N MET A 370 3.47 -5.45 11.98
CA MET A 370 4.92 -5.60 12.10
C MET A 370 5.46 -6.25 10.83
N PHE A 371 6.72 -5.95 10.49
CA PHE A 371 7.44 -6.61 9.38
C PHE A 371 6.80 -6.38 8.00
N SER A 372 6.23 -5.19 7.82
CA SER A 372 5.41 -4.78 6.69
C SER A 372 5.86 -3.42 6.17
N THR A 373 5.75 -3.23 4.85
CA THR A 373 5.93 -1.93 4.18
C THR A 373 4.69 -1.04 4.23
N SER A 374 3.61 -1.49 4.87
CA SER A 374 2.31 -0.85 4.88
C SER A 374 2.27 0.41 5.74
N VAL A 375 1.62 1.43 5.18
CA VAL A 375 1.44 2.74 5.83
C VAL A 375 0.08 2.85 6.53
N VAL A 376 -0.88 1.98 6.18
CA VAL A 376 -2.18 1.86 6.85
C VAL A 376 -2.28 0.48 7.51
N LEU A 377 -2.24 0.45 8.85
CA LEU A 377 -2.12 -0.77 9.63
C LEU A 377 -3.49 -1.30 10.09
N PRO A 378 -3.64 -2.62 10.32
CA PRO A 378 -4.89 -3.22 10.78
C PRO A 378 -5.24 -2.67 12.14
N PHE A 379 -6.43 -2.09 12.27
CA PHE A 379 -6.90 -1.53 13.53
C PHE A 379 -7.29 -2.63 14.52
N ASN A 380 -7.86 -3.72 14.03
CA ASN A 380 -8.29 -4.88 14.80
C ASN A 380 -7.97 -6.17 14.03
N ALA A 381 -8.28 -7.33 14.63
CA ALA A 381 -8.28 -8.61 13.92
C ALA A 381 -9.41 -8.67 12.87
N PRO A 382 -9.29 -9.51 11.81
CA PRO A 382 -10.35 -9.70 10.85
C PRO A 382 -11.62 -10.22 11.52
N ARG A 383 -12.78 -9.79 11.05
CA ARG A 383 -14.08 -10.15 11.62
C ARG A 383 -15.02 -10.69 10.57
N VAL A 384 -15.84 -11.64 10.98
CA VAL A 384 -16.93 -12.19 10.17
C VAL A 384 -18.25 -11.72 10.77
N TYR A 385 -19.16 -11.26 9.90
CA TYR A 385 -20.48 -10.78 10.29
C TYR A 385 -21.55 -11.37 9.37
N PRO A 386 -22.79 -11.55 9.86
CA PRO A 386 -23.91 -11.92 9.00
C PRO A 386 -24.20 -10.80 8.00
N LEU A 387 -24.41 -11.18 6.73
CA LEU A 387 -24.87 -10.28 5.69
C LEU A 387 -26.40 -10.29 5.69
N VAL A 388 -27.01 -9.16 6.03
CA VAL A 388 -28.47 -9.04 6.16
C VAL A 388 -29.02 -8.11 5.09
N LYS A 389 -30.04 -8.56 4.34
CA LYS A 389 -30.81 -7.73 3.41
C LYS A 389 -32.28 -7.81 3.78
N GLU A 390 -32.92 -6.65 3.93
CA GLU A 390 -34.35 -6.55 4.26
C GLU A 390 -34.76 -7.36 5.50
N GLY A 391 -33.86 -7.41 6.50
CA GLY A 391 -34.07 -8.15 7.75
C GLY A 391 -33.80 -9.66 7.68
N GLN A 392 -33.41 -10.20 6.52
CA GLN A 392 -33.07 -11.61 6.34
C GLN A 392 -31.57 -11.78 6.15
N LYS A 393 -30.97 -12.79 6.81
CA LYS A 393 -29.60 -13.22 6.51
C LYS A 393 -29.59 -13.78 5.09
N VAL A 394 -28.63 -13.34 4.27
CA VAL A 394 -28.44 -13.76 2.88
C VAL A 394 -26.99 -14.21 2.62
N GLY A 395 -26.26 -14.51 3.68
CA GLY A 395 -24.85 -14.90 3.69
C GLY A 395 -24.06 -14.27 4.84
N PHE A 396 -22.76 -14.12 4.65
CA PHE A 396 -21.83 -13.48 5.58
C PHE A 396 -20.83 -12.59 4.84
N TYR A 397 -20.11 -11.75 5.59
CA TYR A 397 -18.97 -11.02 5.05
C TYR A 397 -17.79 -11.05 6.02
N LEU A 398 -16.60 -11.20 5.45
CA LEU A 398 -15.32 -11.06 6.13
C LEU A 398 -14.81 -9.63 5.90
N VAL A 399 -14.34 -8.97 6.96
CA VAL A 399 -13.83 -7.61 6.89
C VAL A 399 -12.58 -7.42 7.73
N GLN A 400 -11.64 -6.62 7.21
CA GLN A 400 -10.50 -6.10 7.96
C GLN A 400 -10.47 -4.56 7.85
N ASP A 401 -10.46 -3.89 9.00
CA ASP A 401 -10.35 -2.43 9.12
C ASP A 401 -8.88 -2.03 9.21
N TYR A 402 -8.43 -1.17 8.29
CA TYR A 402 -7.10 -0.58 8.26
C TYR A 402 -7.22 0.91 8.53
N ARG A 403 -6.47 1.45 9.48
CA ARG A 403 -6.63 2.85 9.90
C ARG A 403 -5.32 3.50 10.30
N ASN A 404 -5.09 4.72 9.82
CA ASN A 404 -4.04 5.58 10.36
C ASN A 404 -4.42 6.09 11.77
N PRO A 405 -3.47 6.17 12.72
CA PRO A 405 -3.76 6.51 14.12
C PRO A 405 -4.53 7.82 14.33
N LYS A 406 -4.32 8.79 13.44
CA LYS A 406 -4.86 10.15 13.51
C LYS A 406 -6.19 10.32 12.75
N TRP A 407 -6.73 9.27 12.12
CA TRP A 407 -8.06 9.34 11.48
C TRP A 407 -9.13 9.75 12.51
N PRO A 408 -10.13 10.60 12.16
CA PRO A 408 -10.52 11.05 10.82
C PRO A 408 -9.86 12.36 10.37
N MET A 409 -8.74 12.79 10.96
CA MET A 409 -8.06 14.01 10.51
C MET A 409 -7.64 13.89 9.04
N ALA A 410 -7.49 15.04 8.36
CA ALA A 410 -7.01 15.06 6.98
C ALA A 410 -5.67 14.32 6.84
N CYS A 411 -5.42 13.74 5.66
CA CYS A 411 -4.26 12.91 5.34
C CYS A 411 -4.10 11.64 6.19
N ASN A 412 -5.15 11.22 6.89
CA ASN A 412 -5.18 9.95 7.61
C ASN A 412 -6.27 9.08 7.03
N TYR A 413 -5.85 7.96 6.45
CA TYR A 413 -6.71 7.07 5.70
C TYR A 413 -7.33 6.01 6.61
N ARG A 414 -8.49 5.53 6.18
CA ARG A 414 -9.15 4.37 6.73
C ARG A 414 -9.78 3.59 5.59
N TYR A 415 -9.36 2.35 5.45
CA TYR A 415 -9.83 1.44 4.42
C TYR A 415 -10.40 0.19 5.06
N GLU A 416 -11.43 -0.40 4.46
CA GLU A 416 -11.80 -1.77 4.72
C GLU A 416 -11.53 -2.63 3.49
N ASN A 417 -10.99 -3.82 3.74
CA ASN A 417 -11.01 -4.91 2.77
C ASN A 417 -12.16 -5.81 3.17
N ARG A 418 -13.15 -5.97 2.29
CA ARG A 418 -14.37 -6.71 2.59
C ARG A 418 -14.65 -7.75 1.51
N PHE A 419 -15.01 -8.95 1.93
CA PHE A 419 -15.42 -10.04 1.05
C PHE A 419 -16.81 -10.50 1.48
N GLU A 420 -17.79 -10.41 0.58
CA GLU A 420 -19.15 -10.87 0.84
C GLU A 420 -19.38 -12.21 0.17
N PHE A 421 -19.93 -13.18 0.90
CA PHE A 421 -20.27 -14.52 0.44
C PHE A 421 -21.76 -14.75 0.65
N TYR A 422 -22.48 -15.09 -0.41
CA TYR A 422 -23.94 -15.19 -0.40
C TYR A 422 -24.40 -16.64 -0.38
N ASP A 423 -25.56 -16.91 0.23
CA ASP A 423 -26.15 -18.26 0.34
C ASP A 423 -26.47 -18.90 -1.03
N ASN A 424 -26.57 -18.07 -2.07
CA ASN A 424 -26.81 -18.52 -3.44
C ASN A 424 -25.51 -18.82 -4.23
N GLY A 425 -24.36 -18.82 -3.56
CA GLY A 425 -23.04 -19.07 -4.17
C GLY A 425 -22.44 -17.87 -4.90
N SER A 426 -23.09 -16.70 -4.89
CA SER A 426 -22.49 -15.44 -5.37
C SER A 426 -21.48 -14.90 -4.36
N PHE A 427 -20.55 -14.06 -4.81
CA PHE A 427 -19.62 -13.36 -3.91
C PHE A 427 -19.28 -11.95 -4.42
N ARG A 428 -18.72 -11.11 -3.55
CA ARG A 428 -18.19 -9.77 -3.89
C ARG A 428 -16.81 -9.58 -3.26
N VAL A 429 -15.92 -8.93 -4.00
CA VAL A 429 -14.63 -8.43 -3.51
C VAL A 429 -14.76 -6.92 -3.43
N LEU A 430 -14.57 -6.34 -2.24
CA LEU A 430 -14.90 -4.94 -1.97
C LEU A 430 -13.75 -4.20 -1.31
N GLY A 431 -13.48 -3.01 -1.84
CA GLY A 431 -12.72 -1.97 -1.17
C GLY A 431 -13.68 -0.94 -0.61
N VAL A 432 -13.48 -0.54 0.65
CA VAL A 432 -14.24 0.56 1.26
C VAL A 432 -13.27 1.64 1.69
N ASN A 433 -13.47 2.88 1.26
CA ASN A 433 -12.76 4.02 1.83
C ASN A 433 -13.70 4.81 2.74
N ILE A 434 -13.29 4.95 4.00
CA ILE A 434 -14.01 5.61 5.09
C ILE A 434 -13.22 6.83 5.55
N GLY A 435 -12.59 7.57 4.64
CA GLY A 435 -11.74 8.69 5.02
C GLY A 435 -11.57 9.72 3.91
N ARG A 436 -11.47 10.99 4.32
CA ARG A 436 -11.42 12.12 3.39
C ARG A 436 -10.08 12.29 2.65
N GLY A 437 -9.04 11.54 3.02
CA GLY A 437 -7.69 11.75 2.49
C GLY A 437 -7.17 13.16 2.77
N CYS A 438 -6.30 13.68 1.89
CA CYS A 438 -5.67 15.00 2.01
C CYS A 438 -6.45 16.16 1.38
N GLY A 439 -7.53 15.89 0.65
CA GLY A 439 -8.22 16.91 -0.13
C GLY A 439 -9.63 16.51 -0.51
N GLU A 440 -10.40 17.47 -1.02
CA GLU A 440 -11.84 17.34 -1.28
C GLU A 440 -12.21 16.65 -2.60
N LYS A 441 -11.21 16.38 -3.46
CA LYS A 441 -11.39 15.86 -4.82
C LYS A 441 -10.38 14.79 -5.21
N ALA A 442 -9.94 14.00 -4.24
CA ALA A 442 -9.09 12.84 -4.41
C ALA A 442 -9.75 11.76 -5.28
N ILE A 443 -8.98 11.17 -6.18
CA ILE A 443 -9.32 10.02 -7.01
C ILE A 443 -8.65 8.79 -6.40
N TYR A 444 -9.45 7.83 -5.94
CA TYR A 444 -8.98 6.56 -5.42
C TYR A 444 -9.13 5.47 -6.49
N ARG A 445 -8.10 4.64 -6.63
CA ARG A 445 -8.10 3.44 -7.49
C ARG A 445 -7.53 2.24 -6.72
N PRO A 446 -8.36 1.52 -5.95
CA PRO A 446 -7.92 0.27 -5.33
C PRO A 446 -7.68 -0.79 -6.40
N VAL A 447 -6.53 -1.45 -6.36
CA VAL A 447 -6.17 -2.50 -7.32
C VAL A 447 -6.56 -3.85 -6.73
N MET A 448 -7.64 -4.45 -7.25
CA MET A 448 -8.11 -5.76 -6.80
C MET A 448 -7.53 -6.86 -7.67
N ARG A 449 -6.93 -7.89 -7.07
CA ARG A 449 -6.48 -9.11 -7.75
C ARG A 449 -7.41 -10.26 -7.38
N ILE A 450 -7.99 -10.93 -8.37
CA ILE A 450 -9.00 -11.97 -8.19
C ILE A 450 -8.61 -13.18 -9.05
N ASP A 451 -8.18 -14.25 -8.38
CA ASP A 451 -7.67 -15.48 -8.98
C ASP A 451 -8.72 -16.58 -8.85
N MET A 452 -9.30 -16.98 -9.98
CA MET A 452 -10.43 -17.92 -10.03
C MET A 452 -9.94 -19.37 -9.91
N ASP A 453 -10.80 -20.27 -9.39
CA ASP A 453 -10.50 -21.71 -9.32
C ASP A 453 -11.62 -22.57 -9.91
N LEU A 454 -12.04 -22.27 -11.14
CA LEU A 454 -13.08 -23.04 -11.83
C LEU A 454 -12.49 -24.18 -12.68
N GLY A 455 -11.16 -24.17 -12.84
CA GLY A 455 -10.37 -25.04 -13.70
C GLY A 455 -10.44 -24.58 -15.15
N ASN A 456 -9.29 -24.35 -15.79
CA ASN A 456 -9.13 -23.87 -17.17
C ASN A 456 -10.30 -22.98 -17.64
N GLU A 457 -10.24 -21.72 -17.24
CA GLU A 457 -11.26 -20.73 -17.46
C GLU A 457 -11.23 -20.11 -18.85
N THR A 458 -12.39 -19.69 -19.33
CA THR A 458 -12.56 -18.83 -20.49
C THR A 458 -13.32 -17.57 -20.05
N PHE A 459 -12.80 -16.41 -20.42
CA PHE A 459 -13.40 -15.12 -20.13
C PHE A 459 -14.17 -14.56 -21.33
N TYR A 460 -15.26 -13.86 -21.08
CA TYR A 460 -16.11 -13.25 -22.10
C TYR A 460 -16.50 -11.82 -21.73
N LYS A 461 -16.62 -10.96 -22.75
CA LYS A 461 -17.23 -9.63 -22.69
C LYS A 461 -18.55 -9.62 -23.46
N TYR A 462 -19.53 -8.87 -22.97
CA TYR A 462 -20.81 -8.71 -23.65
C TYR A 462 -20.82 -7.50 -24.59
N GLU A 463 -21.10 -7.73 -25.87
CA GLU A 463 -21.19 -6.70 -26.91
C GLU A 463 -22.44 -6.96 -27.78
N GLY A 464 -23.61 -7.05 -27.14
CA GLY A 464 -24.86 -7.52 -27.76
C GLY A 464 -24.94 -9.04 -27.94
N SER A 465 -23.80 -9.72 -27.83
CA SER A 465 -23.65 -11.17 -27.67
C SER A 465 -22.38 -11.43 -26.85
N TRP A 466 -22.25 -12.62 -26.25
CA TRP A 466 -21.03 -12.99 -25.53
C TRP A 466 -19.87 -13.20 -26.51
N LYS A 467 -18.87 -12.32 -26.44
CA LYS A 467 -17.62 -12.42 -27.19
C LYS A 467 -16.54 -12.98 -26.30
N LYS A 468 -15.89 -14.04 -26.78
CA LYS A 468 -14.80 -14.69 -26.06
C LYS A 468 -13.55 -13.80 -26.11
N TRP A 469 -12.89 -13.64 -24.97
CA TRP A 469 -11.59 -12.95 -24.88
C TRP A 469 -10.48 -13.99 -25.01
N LEU A 470 -9.63 -13.87 -26.03
CA LEU A 470 -8.66 -14.92 -26.41
C LEU A 470 -7.23 -14.65 -25.94
N VAL A 471 -6.88 -13.38 -25.75
CA VAL A 471 -5.53 -12.92 -25.43
C VAL A 471 -5.62 -11.94 -24.27
N GLU A 472 -4.60 -11.92 -23.41
CA GLU A 472 -4.49 -10.98 -22.30
C GLU A 472 -4.77 -9.54 -22.74
N GLY A 473 -5.45 -8.78 -21.90
CA GLY A 473 -5.81 -7.42 -22.25
C GLY A 473 -6.59 -6.70 -21.16
N GLN A 474 -7.06 -5.51 -21.52
CA GLN A 474 -7.84 -4.64 -20.65
C GLN A 474 -9.12 -4.16 -21.33
N ASP A 475 -10.09 -3.76 -20.53
CA ASP A 475 -11.36 -3.15 -20.93
C ASP A 475 -11.74 -2.02 -19.96
N LEU A 476 -12.47 -1.03 -20.45
CA LEU A 476 -12.95 0.10 -19.64
C LEU A 476 -14.47 0.00 -19.47
N GLN A 477 -14.92 -0.20 -18.23
CA GLN A 477 -16.35 -0.33 -17.90
C GLN A 477 -17.15 0.91 -18.36
N SER A 478 -16.57 2.10 -18.30
CA SER A 478 -17.21 3.36 -18.70
C SER A 478 -17.54 3.44 -20.19
N GLU A 479 -16.90 2.62 -21.03
CA GLU A 479 -17.16 2.58 -22.47
C GLU A 479 -18.26 1.59 -22.85
N ALA A 480 -18.68 0.73 -21.92
CA ALA A 480 -19.71 -0.27 -22.17
C ALA A 480 -21.08 0.37 -22.46
N ARG A 481 -21.67 0.01 -23.60
CA ARG A 481 -23.00 0.48 -24.04
C ARG A 481 -24.11 -0.53 -23.83
N LEU A 482 -23.76 -1.82 -23.70
CA LEU A 482 -24.70 -2.93 -23.66
C LEU A 482 -24.35 -3.84 -22.47
N TYR A 483 -25.38 -4.36 -21.81
CA TYR A 483 -25.24 -5.28 -20.69
C TYR A 483 -26.18 -6.46 -20.90
N ALA A 484 -25.71 -7.68 -20.65
CA ALA A 484 -26.55 -8.86 -20.72
C ALA A 484 -27.59 -8.81 -19.61
N LYS A 485 -28.87 -8.98 -19.97
CA LYS A 485 -30.01 -8.85 -19.03
C LYS A 485 -29.99 -7.52 -18.26
N ASP A 486 -29.45 -6.46 -18.86
CA ASP A 486 -29.22 -5.13 -18.27
C ASP A 486 -28.34 -5.10 -17.00
N LYS A 487 -27.59 -6.19 -16.75
CA LYS A 487 -26.81 -6.40 -15.52
C LYS A 487 -25.34 -6.72 -15.78
N TYR A 488 -25.06 -7.72 -16.60
CA TYR A 488 -23.75 -8.33 -16.66
C TYR A 488 -22.94 -7.82 -17.85
N LEU A 489 -21.69 -7.43 -17.61
CA LEU A 489 -20.76 -7.01 -18.67
C LEU A 489 -19.79 -8.12 -19.04
N TYR A 490 -19.38 -8.92 -18.06
CA TYR A 490 -18.45 -10.01 -18.26
C TYR A 490 -19.00 -11.33 -17.73
N LYS A 491 -18.38 -12.42 -18.15
CA LYS A 491 -18.51 -13.72 -17.48
C LYS A 491 -17.20 -14.50 -17.58
N VAL A 492 -16.97 -15.34 -16.59
CA VAL A 492 -15.88 -16.32 -16.55
C VAL A 492 -16.49 -17.69 -16.29
N GLN A 493 -16.06 -18.69 -17.04
CA GLN A 493 -16.59 -20.06 -16.93
C GLN A 493 -15.56 -21.09 -17.37
N ASN A 494 -15.69 -22.31 -16.92
CA ASN A 494 -14.91 -23.45 -17.42
C ASN A 494 -15.54 -24.07 -18.68
N ALA A 495 -14.92 -25.15 -19.18
CA ALA A 495 -15.38 -25.88 -20.36
C ALA A 495 -16.80 -26.48 -20.25
N LYS A 496 -17.29 -26.70 -19.02
CA LYS A 496 -18.64 -27.22 -18.75
C LYS A 496 -19.70 -26.12 -18.70
N GLY A 497 -19.30 -24.86 -18.82
CA GLY A 497 -20.20 -23.70 -18.66
C GLY A 497 -20.49 -23.33 -17.21
N GLU A 498 -19.77 -23.95 -16.25
CA GLU A 498 -19.84 -23.61 -14.84
C GLU A 498 -19.02 -22.35 -14.57
N GLY A 499 -19.56 -21.41 -13.80
CA GLY A 499 -18.85 -20.18 -13.47
C GLY A 499 -19.76 -19.04 -13.07
N TYR A 500 -19.32 -17.83 -13.38
CA TYR A 500 -19.88 -16.58 -12.85
C TYR A 500 -20.10 -15.54 -13.94
N TYR A 501 -21.26 -14.89 -13.90
CA TYR A 501 -21.42 -13.57 -14.46
C TYR A 501 -20.72 -12.55 -13.55
N ILE A 502 -20.12 -11.53 -14.13
CA ILE A 502 -19.54 -10.41 -13.40
C ILE A 502 -20.44 -9.20 -13.64
N GLU A 503 -21.06 -8.74 -12.56
CA GLU A 503 -21.89 -7.55 -12.49
C GLU A 503 -21.02 -6.39 -11.98
N PRO A 504 -20.60 -5.46 -12.86
CA PRO A 504 -19.84 -4.31 -12.44
C PRO A 504 -20.68 -3.40 -11.53
N ASN A 505 -20.04 -2.72 -10.59
CA ASN A 505 -20.76 -1.75 -9.77
C ASN A 505 -21.02 -0.47 -10.58
N ARG A 506 -22.29 -0.07 -10.62
CA ARG A 506 -22.85 1.14 -11.22
C ARG A 506 -23.70 1.91 -10.20
N GLY A 507 -23.57 1.59 -8.91
CA GLY A 507 -24.37 2.13 -7.81
C GLY A 507 -25.69 1.39 -7.55
N GLN A 508 -25.87 0.19 -8.11
CA GLN A 508 -27.12 -0.56 -8.04
C GLN A 508 -27.29 -1.40 -6.76
N PHE A 509 -26.24 -1.56 -5.96
CA PHE A 509 -26.23 -2.52 -4.85
C PHE A 509 -26.88 -2.03 -3.55
N LYS A 510 -27.38 -0.79 -3.51
CA LYS A 510 -28.00 -0.14 -2.33
C LYS A 510 -27.07 -0.09 -1.10
N ASP A 511 -25.78 0.06 -1.35
CA ASP A 511 -24.69 0.18 -0.36
C ASP A 511 -24.03 1.57 -0.44
N ASP A 512 -24.80 2.58 -0.86
CA ASP A 512 -24.40 3.98 -1.09
C ASP A 512 -23.29 4.20 -2.13
N SER A 513 -22.89 3.15 -2.85
CA SER A 513 -21.92 3.24 -3.93
C SER A 513 -22.45 4.06 -5.12
N ARG A 514 -21.54 4.77 -5.79
CA ARG A 514 -21.85 5.62 -6.95
C ARG A 514 -21.46 5.02 -8.30
N GLY A 515 -20.94 3.80 -8.29
CA GLY A 515 -20.40 3.11 -9.46
C GLY A 515 -18.87 3.23 -9.59
N ASP A 516 -18.27 2.19 -10.16
CA ASP A 516 -16.82 2.01 -10.09
C ASP A 516 -16.08 2.58 -11.30
N ASN A 517 -16.71 2.66 -12.48
CA ASN A 517 -16.04 3.03 -13.74
C ASN A 517 -14.70 2.30 -13.96
N ALA A 518 -14.66 1.01 -13.60
CA ALA A 518 -13.42 0.30 -13.44
C ALA A 518 -12.70 0.03 -14.77
N LYS A 519 -11.36 -0.01 -14.71
CA LYS A 519 -10.55 -0.71 -15.70
C LYS A 519 -10.44 -2.17 -15.27
N VAL A 520 -10.71 -3.08 -16.19
CA VAL A 520 -10.64 -4.53 -15.96
C VAL A 520 -9.52 -5.10 -16.80
N PHE A 521 -8.65 -5.89 -16.18
CA PHE A 521 -7.62 -6.66 -16.88
C PHE A 521 -7.86 -8.14 -16.70
N VAL A 522 -7.49 -8.92 -17.71
CA VAL A 522 -7.49 -10.38 -17.62
C VAL A 522 -6.12 -10.88 -18.07
N THR A 523 -5.41 -11.53 -17.15
CA THR A 523 -4.09 -12.13 -17.39
C THR A 523 -4.15 -13.63 -17.21
N ARG A 524 -3.22 -14.34 -17.83
CA ARG A 524 -2.95 -15.74 -17.50
C ARG A 524 -2.20 -15.78 -16.17
N PHE A 525 -2.56 -16.69 -15.29
CA PHE A 525 -1.84 -16.89 -14.04
C PHE A 525 -0.35 -17.19 -14.29
N LYS A 526 0.51 -16.45 -13.60
CA LYS A 526 1.96 -16.70 -13.49
C LYS A 526 2.41 -16.48 -12.05
N GLU A 527 3.33 -17.34 -11.58
CA GLU A 527 3.89 -17.23 -10.23
C GLU A 527 4.69 -15.92 -10.11
N GLY A 528 4.44 -15.16 -9.04
CA GLY A 528 5.03 -13.84 -8.80
C GLY A 528 4.20 -12.66 -9.31
N GLU A 529 3.08 -12.88 -10.00
CA GLU A 529 2.15 -11.82 -10.44
C GLU A 529 1.04 -11.58 -9.40
N GLY A 530 1.44 -11.39 -8.14
CA GLY A 530 0.51 -11.09 -7.04
C GLY A 530 -0.17 -12.27 -6.38
N ASP A 531 0.22 -13.50 -6.70
CA ASP A 531 -0.09 -14.69 -5.90
C ASP A 531 0.62 -14.68 -4.54
N LEU A 532 1.73 -13.93 -4.44
CA LEU A 532 2.45 -13.61 -3.20
C LEU A 532 2.37 -12.10 -2.92
N ASP A 533 2.90 -11.68 -1.78
CA ASP A 533 3.02 -10.26 -1.40
C ASP A 533 3.72 -9.45 -2.50
N LEU A 534 3.00 -8.43 -2.98
CA LEU A 534 3.49 -7.48 -3.97
C LEU A 534 3.98 -6.20 -3.29
N LEU A 535 5.12 -5.72 -3.76
CA LEU A 535 5.46 -4.33 -3.54
C LEU A 535 4.58 -3.45 -4.43
N THR A 536 4.37 -2.21 -4.00
CA THR A 536 3.58 -1.16 -4.66
C THR A 536 3.61 -1.24 -6.19
N LEU A 537 2.41 -1.24 -6.79
CA LEU A 537 2.19 -1.28 -8.23
C LEU A 537 1.96 0.12 -8.79
N GLY A 538 2.31 0.28 -10.07
CA GLY A 538 1.89 1.44 -10.86
C GLY A 538 2.30 2.80 -10.30
N SER A 539 1.53 3.80 -10.71
CA SER A 539 1.67 5.21 -10.36
C SER A 539 0.40 5.65 -9.66
N CYS A 540 0.51 6.44 -8.59
CA CYS A 540 -0.67 7.02 -7.97
C CYS A 540 -1.37 8.00 -8.91
N CYS A 541 -0.61 8.59 -9.82
CA CYS A 541 -0.88 9.93 -10.31
C CYS A 541 -0.91 10.02 -11.84
N LYS A 542 -0.41 9.00 -12.54
CA LYS A 542 -0.76 8.72 -13.93
C LYS A 542 -2.06 7.92 -13.94
N LEU A 543 -3.18 8.60 -14.18
CA LEU A 543 -4.52 8.01 -14.08
C LEU A 543 -4.83 6.95 -15.14
N ASP A 544 -3.96 6.80 -16.13
CA ASP A 544 -4.01 5.82 -17.20
C ASP A 544 -3.10 4.60 -16.95
N GLU A 545 -2.19 4.66 -15.97
CA GLU A 545 -1.33 3.54 -15.54
C GLU A 545 -1.81 3.00 -14.19
N ASP A 546 -2.25 1.73 -14.15
CA ASP A 546 -2.65 1.03 -12.91
C ASP A 546 -1.59 0.00 -12.46
N GLY A 547 -0.45 -0.06 -13.15
CA GLY A 547 0.66 -0.96 -12.84
C GLY A 547 0.49 -2.38 -13.38
N VAL A 548 -0.75 -2.85 -13.53
CA VAL A 548 -1.11 -4.16 -14.12
C VAL A 548 -0.67 -4.26 -15.58
N GLU A 549 -0.56 -3.13 -16.28
CA GLU A 549 -0.13 -3.06 -17.69
C GLU A 549 1.23 -3.73 -17.94
N ARG A 550 2.12 -3.78 -16.93
CA ARG A 550 3.43 -4.45 -17.04
C ARG A 550 3.33 -5.95 -17.34
N TYR A 551 2.22 -6.58 -16.96
CA TYR A 551 1.96 -7.99 -17.24
C TYR A 551 1.39 -8.22 -18.65
N LEU A 552 1.08 -7.14 -19.38
CA LEU A 552 0.55 -7.17 -20.74
C LEU A 552 1.60 -6.85 -21.82
N GLU A 553 2.87 -6.68 -21.46
CA GLU A 553 3.96 -6.40 -22.40
C GLU A 553 4.13 -7.53 -23.43
N GLU A 554 4.11 -8.78 -22.96
CA GLU A 554 4.12 -9.99 -23.78
C GLU A 554 2.78 -10.72 -23.64
N ARG A 555 1.77 -10.27 -24.40
CA ARG A 555 0.41 -10.80 -24.28
C ARG A 555 0.32 -12.28 -24.64
N GLU A 556 -0.22 -13.07 -23.72
CA GLU A 556 -0.43 -14.51 -23.88
C GLU A 556 -1.86 -14.88 -24.25
N ASN A 557 -2.04 -16.12 -24.70
CA ASN A 557 -3.37 -16.70 -24.87
C ASN A 557 -3.99 -17.03 -23.51
N ILE A 558 -5.26 -16.65 -23.33
CA ILE A 558 -6.04 -16.84 -22.08
C ILE A 558 -7.26 -17.76 -22.27
N ASP A 559 -7.43 -18.40 -23.44
CA ASP A 559 -8.58 -19.29 -23.66
C ASP A 559 -8.36 -20.65 -22.99
N ALA A 560 -9.26 -21.02 -22.08
CA ALA A 560 -9.21 -22.26 -21.31
C ALA A 560 -7.87 -22.40 -20.54
N LYS A 561 -7.50 -21.32 -19.85
CA LYS A 561 -6.29 -21.20 -19.03
C LYS A 561 -6.67 -20.81 -17.61
N ASP A 562 -5.70 -20.92 -16.72
CA ASP A 562 -5.77 -20.36 -15.38
C ASP A 562 -5.76 -18.83 -15.45
N LEU A 563 -6.82 -18.15 -14.98
CA LEU A 563 -7.04 -16.72 -15.18
C LEU A 563 -7.03 -15.91 -13.89
N VAL A 564 -6.34 -14.77 -13.95
CA VAL A 564 -6.39 -13.71 -12.94
C VAL A 564 -7.14 -12.51 -13.52
N ILE A 565 -8.15 -12.06 -12.80
CA ILE A 565 -8.93 -10.86 -13.10
C ILE A 565 -8.42 -9.74 -12.19
N TRP A 566 -8.01 -8.63 -12.80
CA TRP A 566 -7.69 -7.42 -12.06
C TRP A 566 -8.83 -6.42 -12.25
N TYR A 567 -9.37 -5.90 -11.15
CA TYR A 567 -10.47 -4.96 -11.16
C TYR A 567 -10.03 -3.68 -10.46
N VAL A 568 -9.95 -2.59 -11.21
CA VAL A 568 -9.44 -1.31 -10.71
C VAL A 568 -10.53 -0.23 -10.84
N PRO A 569 -11.35 -0.03 -9.79
CA PRO A 569 -12.31 1.07 -9.73
C PRO A 569 -11.62 2.42 -9.83
N LYS A 570 -12.35 3.44 -10.27
CA LYS A 570 -11.95 4.83 -10.25
C LYS A 570 -13.06 5.65 -9.62
N ILE A 571 -12.86 6.02 -8.36
CA ILE A 571 -13.83 6.80 -7.58
C ILE A 571 -13.23 8.12 -7.14
N GLN A 572 -14.07 9.15 -7.04
CA GLN A 572 -13.67 10.44 -6.51
C GLN A 572 -14.42 10.71 -5.20
N ASN A 573 -13.74 11.27 -4.21
CA ASN A 573 -14.41 11.73 -3.00
C ASN A 573 -15.22 13.01 -3.24
N ASP A 574 -16.11 13.28 -2.30
CA ASP A 574 -17.03 14.42 -2.34
C ASP A 574 -17.25 14.93 -0.91
N SER A 575 -17.04 16.23 -0.70
CA SER A 575 -17.24 16.93 0.57
C SER A 575 -18.51 17.79 0.59
N GLY A 576 -19.27 17.83 -0.52
CA GLY A 576 -20.48 18.62 -0.63
C GLY A 576 -21.52 18.19 0.41
N ILE A 577 -22.08 19.12 1.16
CA ILE A 577 -23.10 18.83 2.18
C ILE A 577 -24.30 18.15 1.52
N GLY A 578 -24.67 16.97 2.03
CA GLY A 578 -25.73 16.12 1.47
C GLY A 578 -25.28 15.23 0.30
N HIS A 579 -24.02 15.37 -0.11
CA HIS A 579 -23.38 14.63 -1.19
C HIS A 579 -22.05 14.02 -0.74
N GLU A 580 -21.79 13.89 0.56
CA GLU A 580 -20.53 13.38 1.06
C GLU A 580 -20.29 11.92 0.60
N TYR A 581 -19.05 11.61 0.18
CA TYR A 581 -18.66 10.27 -0.29
C TYR A 581 -17.15 10.09 -0.22
N CYS A 582 -16.69 8.91 0.20
CA CYS A 582 -15.30 8.70 0.61
C CYS A 582 -14.85 9.82 1.59
N TRP A 583 -15.68 10.10 2.58
CA TRP A 583 -15.49 11.24 3.48
C TRP A 583 -15.68 10.83 4.94
N ALA A 584 -15.00 11.55 5.82
CA ALA A 584 -15.23 11.46 7.25
C ALA A 584 -14.89 12.82 7.86
N ASP A 585 -15.67 13.25 8.85
CA ASP A 585 -15.37 14.48 9.58
C ASP A 585 -15.77 14.37 11.05
N THR A 586 -15.15 15.20 11.89
CA THR A 586 -15.51 15.30 13.31
C THR A 586 -16.47 16.46 13.49
N ILE A 587 -17.71 16.16 13.87
CA ILE A 587 -18.76 17.15 14.10
C ILE A 587 -19.10 17.24 15.59
N LEU A 588 -19.59 18.42 16.03
CA LEU A 588 -20.12 18.60 17.37
C LEU A 588 -21.61 18.24 17.38
N GLU A 589 -21.95 17.11 17.98
CA GLU A 589 -23.33 16.63 18.13
C GLU A 589 -23.67 16.54 19.62
N ASN A 590 -24.72 17.25 20.06
CA ASN A 590 -25.16 17.27 21.46
C ASN A 590 -24.02 17.57 22.46
N GLY A 591 -23.12 18.49 22.11
CA GLY A 591 -21.97 18.87 22.93
C GLY A 591 -20.83 17.84 22.98
N ARG A 592 -20.88 16.79 22.14
CA ARG A 592 -19.83 15.78 22.01
C ARG A 592 -19.25 15.79 20.60
N LEU A 593 -17.93 15.61 20.50
CA LEU A 593 -17.29 15.38 19.22
C LEU A 593 -17.59 13.95 18.76
N VAL A 594 -18.23 13.81 17.61
CA VAL A 594 -18.58 12.53 17.00
C VAL A 594 -18.01 12.51 15.59
N VAL A 595 -17.49 11.35 15.18
CA VAL A 595 -17.05 11.16 13.80
C VAL A 595 -18.24 10.77 12.96
N LYS A 596 -18.54 11.56 11.93
CA LYS A 596 -19.52 11.23 10.91
C LYS A 596 -18.81 10.66 9.70
N GLU A 597 -19.24 9.48 9.28
CA GLU A 597 -18.63 8.69 8.22
C GLU A 597 -19.53 8.68 6.99
N TYR A 598 -18.93 8.81 5.82
CA TYR A 598 -19.59 8.70 4.51
C TYR A 598 -18.75 7.77 3.62
N PRO A 599 -18.86 6.46 3.83
CA PRO A 599 -18.05 5.49 3.12
C PRO A 599 -18.29 5.54 1.62
N CYS A 600 -17.28 5.17 0.86
CA CYS A 600 -17.46 4.76 -0.53
C CYS A 600 -17.09 3.30 -0.69
N VAL A 601 -18.05 2.53 -1.21
CA VAL A 601 -17.92 1.09 -1.44
C VAL A 601 -17.70 0.86 -2.93
N VAL A 602 -16.68 0.09 -3.26
CA VAL A 602 -16.36 -0.30 -4.64
C VAL A 602 -16.09 -1.78 -4.75
N GLY A 603 -16.34 -2.34 -5.93
CA GLY A 603 -16.00 -3.70 -6.28
C GLY A 603 -17.13 -4.46 -6.96
N PRO A 604 -16.81 -5.44 -7.81
CA PRO A 604 -17.77 -6.14 -8.64
C PRO A 604 -18.49 -7.24 -7.84
N LYS A 605 -19.63 -7.69 -8.37
CA LYS A 605 -20.31 -8.90 -7.91
C LYS A 605 -20.17 -10.04 -8.90
N PHE A 606 -19.77 -11.20 -8.39
CA PHE A 606 -19.73 -12.44 -9.12
C PHE A 606 -21.02 -13.21 -8.84
N VAL A 607 -21.86 -13.35 -9.85
CA VAL A 607 -23.17 -14.01 -9.76
C VAL A 607 -23.08 -15.36 -10.43
N LEU A 608 -23.40 -16.41 -9.67
CA LEU A 608 -23.37 -17.79 -10.14
C LEU A 608 -24.23 -17.98 -11.40
N ILE A 609 -23.72 -18.66 -12.44
CA ILE A 609 -24.47 -18.93 -13.67
C ILE A 609 -25.54 -20.01 -13.42
N ASP A 610 -26.78 -19.80 -13.87
CA ASP A 610 -27.94 -20.68 -13.59
C ASP A 610 -27.73 -22.17 -13.98
N GLN A 611 -26.96 -22.48 -15.03
CA GLN A 611 -26.60 -23.87 -15.39
C GLN A 611 -25.73 -24.57 -14.34
N TYR A 612 -25.01 -23.80 -13.53
CA TYR A 612 -24.19 -24.29 -12.43
C TYR A 612 -25.01 -24.49 -11.15
N GLN A 613 -26.09 -23.71 -10.96
CA GLN A 613 -27.03 -23.89 -9.84
C GLN A 613 -27.74 -25.24 -9.85
N SER A 614 -28.09 -25.78 -11.04
CA SER A 614 -28.77 -27.07 -11.17
C SER A 614 -27.90 -28.27 -10.80
N LEU A 615 -26.58 -28.17 -10.99
CA LEU A 615 -25.60 -29.18 -10.57
C LEU A 615 -25.40 -29.17 -9.04
N ILE A 616 -25.42 -27.99 -8.45
CA ILE A 616 -25.27 -27.77 -7.01
C ILE A 616 -26.53 -28.18 -6.21
N HIS A 617 -27.69 -28.27 -6.85
CA HIS A 617 -28.95 -28.72 -6.22
C HIS A 617 -29.24 -30.22 -6.38
N ASN A 618 -28.35 -31.00 -6.99
CA ASN A 618 -28.58 -32.43 -7.19
C ASN A 618 -27.46 -33.29 -6.57
N PRO A 619 -27.54 -33.63 -5.26
CA PRO A 619 -26.51 -34.38 -4.55
C PRO A 619 -26.52 -35.89 -4.87
N LYS A 620 -26.96 -36.29 -6.06
CA LYS A 620 -26.93 -37.68 -6.54
C LYS A 620 -26.17 -37.76 -7.86
N LEU A 621 -24.85 -37.75 -7.76
CA LEU A 621 -23.93 -38.40 -8.69
C LEU A 621 -22.71 -38.89 -7.92
#